data_AF-A0A925EJM2-F1
#
_entry.id   AF-A0A925EJM2-F1
#
_cell.length_a   1.000
_cell.length_b   1.000
_cell.length_c   1.000
_cell.angle_alpha   90.00
_cell.angle_beta   90.00
_cell.angle_gamma   90.00
#
_symmetry.space_group_name_H-M   'P 1'
#
loop_
_entity.id
_entity.type
_entity.pdbx_description
1 polymer ?
#
loop_
_entity_poly.entity_id
_entity_poly.type
_entity_poly.pdbx_seq_one_letter_code
_entity_poly.pdbx_strand_id
1 'polypeptide(L)'
;MKSFNWNRWIAIALILVNIYMWVVAIQSAFKPYVVDPIRDPEVVALLDYIQSGEHSGEEWQVNLTELEAEQTVTWYLQKYPQIPFEHPNITITPDYVIGEGDVTITGIRIHVSGKASVTLVDGLPVVKIIEMNLPLPPAIRNAIEDEMQVQLQRADLLPVRFTSADWGDGVVLVKGVIR
;
A
#
# COMPACT_ATOMS: atom_id res chain seq x y z
N MET A 1 21.07 56.30 -31.85
CA MET A 1 20.00 55.50 -31.23
C MET A 1 20.31 54.02 -31.46
N LYS A 2 20.58 53.24 -30.40
CA LYS A 2 20.76 51.78 -30.52
C LYS A 2 19.38 51.16 -30.79
N SER A 3 19.21 50.47 -31.91
CA SER A 3 17.95 49.78 -32.24
C SER A 3 17.70 48.67 -31.21
N PHE A 4 16.60 48.81 -30.46
CA PHE A 4 16.16 47.79 -29.51
C PHE A 4 15.71 46.55 -30.29
N ASN A 5 16.45 45.45 -30.15
CA ASN A 5 16.28 44.28 -31.01
C ASN A 5 15.17 43.35 -30.46
N TRP A 6 13.92 43.76 -30.69
CA TRP A 6 12.68 43.12 -30.22
C TRP A 6 12.61 41.63 -30.52
N ASN A 7 13.13 41.21 -31.68
CA ASN A 7 13.14 39.81 -32.12
C ASN A 7 13.96 38.91 -31.18
N ARG A 8 15.03 39.43 -30.57
CA ARG A 8 15.83 38.66 -29.59
C ARG A 8 15.04 38.44 -28.31
N TRP A 9 14.30 39.45 -27.86
CA TRP A 9 13.47 39.35 -26.67
C TRP A 9 12.27 38.42 -26.87
N ILE A 10 11.64 38.44 -28.05
CA ILE A 10 10.61 37.46 -28.42
C ILE A 10 11.19 36.05 -28.43
N ALA A 11 12.35 35.83 -29.04
CA ALA A 11 12.98 34.51 -29.07
C ALA A 11 13.31 34.00 -27.66
N ILE A 12 13.86 34.85 -26.80
CA ILE A 12 14.14 34.52 -25.41
C ILE A 12 12.85 34.19 -24.66
N ALA A 13 11.79 34.99 -24.82
CA ALA A 13 10.50 34.74 -24.19
C ALA A 13 9.89 33.41 -24.64
N LEU A 14 9.94 33.10 -25.94
CA LEU A 14 9.45 31.83 -26.49
C LEU A 14 10.25 30.62 -25.96
N ILE A 15 11.57 30.74 -25.85
CA ILE A 15 12.42 29.69 -25.27
C ILE A 15 12.06 29.47 -23.79
N LEU A 16 11.90 30.54 -23.00
CA LEU A 16 11.54 30.44 -21.59
C LEU A 16 10.15 29.82 -21.39
N VAL A 17 9.17 30.22 -22.20
CA VAL A 17 7.82 29.61 -22.17
C VAL A 17 7.90 28.13 -22.55
N ASN A 18 8.68 27.77 -23.57
CA ASN A 18 8.85 26.37 -23.97
C ASN A 18 9.47 25.53 -22.85
N ILE A 19 10.56 26.01 -22.23
CA ILE A 19 11.21 25.34 -21.09
C ILE A 19 10.24 25.22 -19.91
N TYR A 20 9.49 26.28 -19.58
CA TYR A 20 8.50 26.24 -18.51
C TYR A 20 7.41 25.19 -18.76
N MET A 21 6.90 25.11 -20.00
CA MET A 21 5.91 24.10 -20.37
C MET A 21 6.46 22.67 -20.23
N TRP A 22 7.72 22.43 -20.59
CA TRP A 22 8.37 21.14 -20.35
C TRP A 22 8.56 20.84 -18.86
N VAL A 23 8.96 21.83 -18.06
CA VAL A 23 9.10 21.66 -16.60
C VAL A 23 7.75 21.30 -15.97
N VAL A 24 6.67 21.99 -16.33
CA VAL A 24 5.32 21.69 -15.84
C VAL A 24 4.86 20.31 -16.31
N ALA A 25 5.07 19.95 -17.58
CA ALA A 25 4.71 18.63 -18.12
C ALA A 25 5.46 17.51 -17.39
N ILE A 26 6.77 17.66 -17.18
CA ILE A 26 7.64 16.73 -16.46
C ILE A 26 7.16 16.61 -15.01
N GLN A 27 6.94 17.72 -14.30
CA GLN A 27 6.44 17.70 -12.92
C GLN A 27 5.05 17.07 -12.80
N SER A 28 4.17 17.28 -13.79
CA SER A 28 2.84 16.67 -13.82
C SER A 28 2.89 15.17 -14.08
N ALA A 29 3.84 14.71 -14.90
CA ALA A 29 4.07 13.29 -15.17
C ALA A 29 4.67 12.57 -13.95
N PHE A 30 5.34 13.30 -13.05
CA PHE A 30 5.94 12.77 -11.82
C PHE A 30 5.11 13.01 -10.55
N LYS A 31 3.82 13.37 -10.66
CA LYS A 31 2.95 13.38 -9.47
C LYS A 31 2.84 11.94 -8.94
N PRO A 32 3.34 11.63 -7.74
CA PRO A 32 3.22 10.29 -7.19
C PRO A 32 1.74 9.93 -7.05
N TYR A 33 1.40 8.67 -7.31
CA TYR A 33 0.10 8.16 -6.93
C TYR A 33 -0.03 8.24 -5.41
N VAL A 34 -1.00 9.02 -4.93
CA VAL A 34 -1.26 9.23 -3.49
C VAL A 34 -2.73 8.98 -3.26
N VAL A 35 -3.03 8.10 -2.32
CA VAL A 35 -4.39 7.86 -1.82
C VAL A 35 -4.58 8.49 -0.46
N ASP A 36 -5.84 8.76 -0.11
CA ASP A 36 -6.16 9.30 1.21
C ASP A 36 -5.96 8.26 2.33
N PRO A 37 -5.49 8.65 3.52
CA PRO A 37 -5.24 7.76 4.65
C PRO A 37 -6.53 7.39 5.39
N ILE A 38 -7.38 6.59 4.77
CA ILE A 38 -8.70 6.22 5.31
C ILE A 38 -8.64 4.80 5.85
N ARG A 39 -9.11 4.59 7.09
CA ARG A 39 -9.48 3.26 7.54
C ARG A 39 -10.87 2.94 7.03
N ASP A 40 -11.02 1.78 6.41
CA ASP A 40 -12.31 1.27 5.97
C ASP A 40 -13.34 1.34 7.13
N PRO A 41 -14.45 2.08 6.96
CA PRO A 41 -15.51 2.18 7.96
C PRO A 41 -16.11 0.82 8.37
N GLU A 42 -16.19 -0.16 7.47
CA GLU A 42 -16.71 -1.50 7.79
C GLU A 42 -15.77 -2.21 8.76
N VAL A 43 -14.46 -2.15 8.49
CA VAL A 43 -13.43 -2.69 9.39
C VAL A 43 -13.44 -1.98 10.74
N VAL A 44 -13.58 -0.65 10.76
CA VAL A 44 -13.63 0.10 12.03
C VAL A 44 -14.87 -0.29 12.84
N ALA A 45 -16.04 -0.35 12.20
CA ALA A 45 -17.28 -0.75 12.87
C ALA A 45 -17.19 -2.17 13.42
N LEU A 46 -16.60 -3.11 12.66
CA LEU A 46 -16.37 -4.48 13.13
C LEU A 46 -15.42 -4.51 14.33
N LEU A 47 -14.30 -3.78 14.29
CA LEU A 47 -13.35 -3.73 15.41
C LEU A 47 -13.96 -3.11 16.66
N ASP A 48 -14.75 -2.04 16.52
CA ASP A 48 -15.46 -1.40 17.62
C ASP A 48 -16.53 -2.36 18.20
N TYR A 49 -17.24 -3.09 17.32
CA TYR A 49 -18.20 -4.12 17.71
C TYR A 49 -17.52 -5.23 18.52
N ILE A 50 -16.42 -5.78 18.05
CA ILE A 50 -15.70 -6.84 18.76
C ILE A 50 -15.13 -6.34 20.10
N GLN A 51 -14.67 -5.08 20.16
CA GLN A 51 -14.13 -4.49 21.38
C GLN A 51 -15.17 -4.24 22.48
N SER A 52 -16.47 -4.21 22.14
CA SER A 52 -17.54 -4.05 23.14
C SER A 52 -17.60 -5.22 24.14
N GLY A 53 -17.10 -6.39 23.74
CA GLY A 53 -16.95 -7.57 24.61
C GLY A 53 -18.24 -8.35 24.90
N GLU A 54 -19.37 -7.98 24.30
CA GLU A 54 -20.67 -8.65 24.50
C GLU A 54 -20.98 -9.75 23.46
N HIS A 55 -20.00 -10.10 22.61
CA HIS A 55 -20.21 -10.88 21.39
C HIS A 55 -19.25 -12.07 21.32
N SER A 56 -19.78 -13.27 21.04
CA SER A 56 -19.02 -14.50 20.85
C SER A 56 -19.81 -15.49 19.99
N GLY A 57 -19.13 -16.18 19.08
CA GLY A 57 -19.71 -17.15 18.16
C GLY A 57 -20.42 -16.55 16.94
N GLU A 58 -20.53 -15.23 16.86
CA GLU A 58 -21.16 -14.54 15.73
C GLU A 58 -20.25 -14.56 14.49
N GLU A 59 -20.86 -14.77 13.33
CA GLU A 59 -20.17 -14.67 12.05
C GLU A 59 -19.97 -13.20 11.66
N TRP A 60 -18.83 -12.91 11.06
CA TRP A 60 -18.53 -11.61 10.49
C TRP A 60 -17.99 -11.76 9.07
N GLN A 61 -18.15 -10.70 8.28
CA GLN A 61 -17.69 -10.62 6.92
C GLN A 61 -17.24 -9.19 6.63
N VAL A 62 -16.15 -9.05 5.89
CA VAL A 62 -15.66 -7.76 5.37
C VAL A 62 -15.27 -7.95 3.92
N ASN A 63 -15.64 -7.00 3.08
CA ASN A 63 -15.17 -6.95 1.71
C ASN A 63 -14.13 -5.84 1.54
N LEU A 64 -12.96 -6.17 1.02
CA LEU A 64 -11.87 -5.20 0.87
C LEU A 64 -11.46 -5.09 -0.60
N THR A 65 -11.61 -3.89 -1.16
CA THR A 65 -11.11 -3.54 -2.49
C THR A 65 -9.64 -3.12 -2.45
N GLU A 66 -8.99 -3.09 -3.61
CA GLU A 66 -7.64 -2.53 -3.76
C GLU A 66 -7.51 -1.12 -3.16
N LEU A 67 -8.45 -0.23 -3.48
CA LEU A 67 -8.43 1.14 -2.98
C LEU A 67 -8.54 1.19 -1.45
N GLU A 68 -9.45 0.42 -0.85
CA GLU A 68 -9.62 0.39 0.60
C GLU A 68 -8.39 -0.20 1.30
N ALA A 69 -7.74 -1.18 0.68
CA ALA A 69 -6.46 -1.71 1.15
C ALA A 69 -5.36 -0.64 1.09
N GLU A 70 -5.23 0.08 -0.02
CA GLU A 70 -4.24 1.15 -0.18
C GLU A 70 -4.48 2.29 0.82
N GLN A 71 -5.72 2.71 1.01
CA GLN A 71 -6.10 3.73 1.98
C GLN A 71 -5.78 3.28 3.41
N THR A 72 -6.08 2.03 3.75
CA THR A 72 -5.81 1.46 5.08
C THR A 72 -4.31 1.35 5.35
N VAL A 73 -3.53 0.92 4.36
CA VAL A 73 -2.07 0.89 4.44
C VAL A 73 -1.52 2.30 4.56
N THR A 74 -2.02 3.27 3.78
CA THR A 74 -1.61 4.67 3.87
C THR A 74 -1.91 5.26 5.25
N TRP A 75 -3.08 4.98 5.81
CA TRP A 75 -3.41 5.35 7.19
C TRP A 75 -2.42 4.75 8.20
N TYR A 76 -2.07 3.47 8.04
CA TYR A 76 -1.12 2.80 8.93
C TYR A 76 0.27 3.44 8.85
N LEU A 77 0.77 3.72 7.65
CA LEU A 77 2.08 4.36 7.43
C LEU A 77 2.13 5.77 8.03
N GLN A 78 1.04 6.54 7.95
CA GLN A 78 0.95 7.83 8.62
C GLN A 78 0.97 7.71 10.15
N LYS A 79 0.32 6.67 10.69
CA LYS A 79 0.34 6.40 12.13
C LYS A 79 1.72 5.97 12.62
N TYR A 80 2.52 5.33 11.77
CA TYR A 80 3.84 4.81 12.10
C TYR A 80 4.93 5.38 11.17
N PRO A 81 5.28 6.68 11.31
CA PRO A 81 6.19 7.39 10.40
C PRO A 81 7.64 6.86 10.44
N GLN A 82 7.98 6.00 11.39
CA GLN A 82 9.27 5.29 11.40
C GLN A 82 9.40 4.24 10.30
N ILE A 83 8.30 3.84 9.66
CA ILE A 83 8.30 2.92 8.52
C ILE A 83 8.64 3.74 7.28
N PRO A 84 9.80 3.52 6.63
CA PRO A 84 10.29 4.39 5.57
C PRO A 84 9.66 4.02 4.21
N PHE A 85 8.34 3.82 4.15
CA PHE A 85 7.59 3.39 2.96
C PHE A 85 6.46 4.38 2.64
N GLU A 86 6.30 4.72 1.37
CA GLU A 86 5.36 5.73 0.88
C GLU A 86 4.69 5.29 -0.43
N HIS A 87 3.56 5.92 -0.77
CA HIS A 87 2.84 5.72 -2.03
C HIS A 87 2.46 4.25 -2.30
N PRO A 88 1.78 3.57 -1.36
CA PRO A 88 1.35 2.19 -1.59
C PRO A 88 0.44 2.12 -2.82
N ASN A 89 0.71 1.16 -3.68
CA ASN A 89 -0.22 0.70 -4.72
C ASN A 89 -0.42 -0.81 -4.56
N ILE A 90 -1.67 -1.25 -4.61
CA ILE A 90 -2.03 -2.65 -4.34
C ILE A 90 -2.83 -3.17 -5.52
N THR A 91 -2.45 -4.35 -6.01
CA THR A 91 -3.23 -5.13 -6.97
C THR A 91 -3.61 -6.46 -6.35
N ILE A 92 -4.89 -6.79 -6.38
CA ILE A 92 -5.44 -8.04 -5.85
C ILE A 92 -5.86 -8.93 -7.02
N THR A 93 -5.38 -10.17 -7.02
CA THR A 93 -5.77 -11.20 -7.97
C THR A 93 -6.24 -12.45 -7.22
N PRO A 94 -6.93 -13.39 -7.89
CA PRO A 94 -7.33 -14.66 -7.28
C PRO A 94 -6.17 -15.48 -6.70
N ASP A 95 -4.96 -15.33 -7.25
CA ASP A 95 -3.81 -16.17 -6.90
C ASP A 95 -2.79 -15.46 -5.98
N TYR A 96 -2.75 -14.14 -6.01
CA TYR A 96 -1.74 -13.34 -5.32
C TYR A 96 -2.12 -11.87 -5.16
N VAL A 97 -1.41 -11.18 -4.28
CA VAL A 97 -1.43 -9.74 -4.11
C VAL A 97 -0.08 -9.17 -4.54
N ILE A 98 -0.12 -8.06 -5.29
CA ILE A 98 1.05 -7.24 -5.57
C ILE A 98 0.95 -6.00 -4.69
N GLY A 99 2.05 -5.67 -4.02
CA GLY A 99 2.22 -4.40 -3.32
C GLY A 99 3.43 -3.66 -3.89
N GLU A 100 3.24 -2.40 -4.25
CA GLU A 100 4.28 -1.51 -4.75
C GLU A 100 4.32 -0.23 -3.92
N GLY A 101 5.46 0.46 -3.96
CA GLY A 101 5.62 1.77 -3.35
C GLY A 101 7.07 2.21 -3.33
N ASP A 102 7.38 3.23 -2.56
CA ASP A 102 8.71 3.82 -2.47
C ASP A 102 9.28 3.67 -1.06
N VAL A 103 10.52 3.18 -0.96
CA VAL A 103 11.25 3.11 0.30
C VAL A 103 12.38 4.13 0.33
N THR A 104 12.57 4.82 1.45
CA THR A 104 13.74 5.69 1.67
C THR A 104 14.78 4.99 2.56
N ILE A 105 15.89 4.55 1.97
CA ILE A 105 17.01 3.93 2.70
C ILE A 105 18.22 4.84 2.61
N THR A 106 18.76 5.28 3.76
CA THR A 106 19.96 6.14 3.81
C THR A 106 19.84 7.42 2.96
N GLY A 107 18.64 7.98 2.83
CA GLY A 107 18.35 9.17 2.02
C GLY A 107 18.15 8.90 0.52
N ILE A 108 18.21 7.64 0.08
CA ILE A 108 17.95 7.22 -1.30
C ILE A 108 16.53 6.67 -1.38
N ARG A 109 15.71 7.23 -2.28
CA ARG A 109 14.38 6.72 -2.61
C ARG A 109 14.49 5.63 -3.67
N ILE A 110 13.95 4.47 -3.36
CA ILE A 110 13.98 3.28 -4.22
C ILE A 110 12.54 2.83 -4.40
N HIS A 111 12.11 2.65 -5.64
CA HIS A 111 10.83 2.03 -5.92
C HIS A 111 10.94 0.52 -5.68
N VAL A 112 10.01 -0.03 -4.92
CA VAL A 112 10.00 -1.43 -4.51
C VAL A 112 8.66 -2.03 -4.89
N SER A 113 8.70 -3.28 -5.34
CA SER A 113 7.49 -4.07 -5.55
C SER A 113 7.69 -5.47 -5.00
N GLY A 114 6.59 -6.08 -4.58
CA GLY A 114 6.56 -7.43 -4.04
C GLY A 114 5.28 -8.14 -4.46
N LYS A 115 5.40 -9.43 -4.71
CA LYS A 115 4.30 -10.33 -4.99
C LYS A 115 4.21 -11.33 -3.85
N ALA A 116 3.04 -11.48 -3.24
CA ALA A 116 2.81 -12.44 -2.18
C ALA A 116 1.50 -13.19 -2.36
N SER A 117 1.46 -14.46 -1.99
CA SER A 117 0.22 -15.21 -1.82
C SER A 117 -0.16 -15.22 -0.35
N VAL A 118 -1.44 -15.05 -0.04
CA VAL A 118 -1.97 -15.15 1.31
C VAL A 118 -2.89 -16.36 1.38
N THR A 119 -2.67 -17.22 2.36
CA THR A 119 -3.48 -18.42 2.60
C THR A 119 -3.92 -18.45 4.05
N LEU A 120 -4.99 -19.19 4.35
CA LEU A 120 -5.40 -19.43 5.73
C LEU A 120 -4.94 -20.81 6.17
N VAL A 121 -4.26 -20.87 7.31
CA VAL A 121 -3.87 -22.12 8.00
C VAL A 121 -4.42 -22.03 9.42
N ASP A 122 -5.28 -22.97 9.80
CA ASP A 122 -5.94 -23.00 11.12
C ASP A 122 -6.63 -21.67 11.51
N GLY A 123 -7.24 -21.02 10.50
CA GLY A 123 -7.93 -19.74 10.65
C GLY A 123 -7.00 -18.55 10.93
N LEU A 124 -5.71 -18.67 10.62
CA LEU A 124 -4.72 -17.59 10.67
C LEU A 124 -4.17 -17.29 9.27
N PRO A 125 -3.95 -16.01 8.93
CA PRO A 125 -3.33 -15.64 7.67
C PRO A 125 -1.83 -16.01 7.66
N VAL A 126 -1.41 -16.69 6.60
CA VAL A 126 -0.02 -17.02 6.28
C VAL A 126 0.32 -16.36 4.96
N VAL A 127 1.35 -15.52 4.98
CA VAL A 127 1.84 -14.80 3.80
C VAL A 127 3.10 -15.47 3.28
N LYS A 128 3.14 -15.74 1.98
CA LYS A 128 4.32 -16.27 1.29
C LYS A 128 4.76 -15.27 0.22
N ILE A 129 5.97 -14.75 0.35
CA ILE A 129 6.56 -13.88 -0.66
C ILE A 129 6.99 -14.72 -1.86
N ILE A 130 6.38 -14.44 -3.01
CA ILE A 130 6.69 -15.09 -4.28
C ILE A 130 7.90 -14.39 -4.92
N GLU A 131 7.82 -13.06 -5.04
CA GLU A 131 8.81 -12.24 -5.74
C GLU A 131 8.98 -10.89 -5.04
N MET A 132 10.18 -10.31 -5.11
CA MET A 132 10.44 -8.93 -4.71
C MET A 132 11.43 -8.30 -5.69
N ASN A 133 11.12 -7.08 -6.13
CA ASN A 133 12.00 -6.25 -6.94
C ASN A 133 12.89 -5.37 -6.06
N LEU A 134 13.57 -5.99 -5.11
CA LEU A 134 14.66 -5.38 -4.35
C LEU A 134 15.85 -6.34 -4.39
N PRO A 135 17.06 -5.84 -4.67
CA PRO A 135 18.28 -6.64 -4.59
C PRO A 135 18.67 -6.85 -3.12
N LEU A 136 17.84 -7.59 -2.37
CA LEU A 136 18.14 -7.99 -1.01
C LEU A 136 19.01 -9.26 -1.02
N PRO A 137 20.09 -9.31 -0.24
CA PRO A 137 20.75 -10.57 0.09
C PRO A 137 19.74 -11.58 0.62
N PRO A 138 19.84 -12.88 0.29
CA PRO A 138 18.87 -13.91 0.71
C PRO A 138 18.60 -13.93 2.22
N ALA A 139 19.63 -13.69 3.04
CA ALA A 139 19.48 -13.62 4.50
C ALA A 139 18.53 -12.51 4.97
N ILE A 140 18.51 -11.36 4.29
CA ILE A 140 17.62 -10.24 4.62
C ILE A 140 16.19 -10.55 4.18
N ARG A 141 16.00 -11.15 3.00
CA ARG A 141 14.68 -11.62 2.54
C ARG A 141 14.05 -12.57 3.56
N ASN A 142 14.79 -13.59 3.98
CA ASN A 142 14.28 -14.56 4.94
C ASN A 142 13.93 -13.91 6.29
N ALA A 143 14.75 -12.98 6.77
CA ALA A 143 14.46 -12.25 8.00
C ALA A 143 13.18 -11.39 7.89
N ILE A 144 12.90 -10.81 6.72
CA ILE A 144 11.64 -10.08 6.48
C ILE A 144 10.45 -11.05 6.47
N GLU A 145 10.56 -12.19 5.77
CA GLU A 145 9.52 -13.22 5.76
C GLU A 145 9.22 -13.73 7.18
N ASP A 146 10.26 -14.00 7.97
CA ASP A 146 10.12 -14.44 9.36
C ASP A 146 9.45 -13.37 10.24
N GLU A 147 9.87 -12.10 10.14
CA GLU A 147 9.26 -11.01 10.90
C GLU A 147 7.80 -10.78 10.50
N MET A 148 7.49 -10.81 9.20
CA MET A 148 6.11 -10.74 8.71
C MET A 148 5.27 -11.87 9.31
N GLN A 149 5.81 -13.09 9.34
CA GLN A 149 5.12 -14.23 9.92
C GLN A 149 4.89 -14.07 11.43
N VAL A 150 5.86 -13.53 12.17
CA VAL A 150 5.71 -13.21 13.60
C VAL A 150 4.62 -12.17 13.82
N GLN A 151 4.56 -11.12 13.00
CA GLN A 151 3.51 -10.10 13.09
C GLN A 151 2.13 -10.69 12.77
N LEU A 152 2.03 -11.56 11.76
CA LEU A 152 0.78 -12.25 11.40
C LEU A 152 0.35 -13.25 12.47
N GLN A 153 1.28 -13.91 13.17
CA GLN A 153 0.93 -14.75 14.31
C GLN A 153 0.28 -13.97 15.46
N ARG A 154 0.52 -12.65 15.57
CA ARG A 154 -0.24 -11.81 16.52
C ARG A 154 -1.72 -11.73 16.17
N ALA A 155 -2.13 -12.10 14.95
CA ALA A 155 -3.53 -12.28 14.61
C ALA A 155 -4.19 -13.37 15.47
N ASP A 156 -3.43 -14.28 16.08
CA ASP A 156 -3.96 -15.28 17.01
C ASP A 156 -4.49 -14.69 18.32
N LEU A 157 -3.96 -13.52 18.70
CA LEU A 157 -4.42 -12.71 19.84
C LEU A 157 -5.67 -11.90 19.50
N LEU A 158 -6.06 -11.84 18.22
CA LEU A 158 -7.28 -11.14 17.86
C LEU A 158 -8.49 -11.92 18.40
N PRO A 159 -9.52 -11.21 18.88
CA PRO A 159 -10.80 -11.78 19.32
C PRO A 159 -11.63 -12.36 18.15
N VAL A 160 -11.00 -12.78 17.05
CA VAL A 160 -11.64 -13.37 15.87
C VAL A 160 -10.85 -14.58 15.35
N ARG A 161 -11.52 -15.42 14.57
CA ARG A 161 -10.92 -16.46 13.71
C ARG A 161 -11.39 -16.25 12.29
N PHE A 162 -10.47 -16.32 11.35
CA PHE A 162 -10.80 -16.32 9.93
C PHE A 162 -11.31 -17.71 9.54
N THR A 163 -12.39 -17.77 8.78
CA THR A 163 -12.96 -19.01 8.25
C THR A 163 -12.75 -19.14 6.75
N SER A 164 -12.78 -18.03 6.01
CA SER A 164 -12.41 -18.00 4.60
C SER A 164 -11.83 -16.65 4.17
N ALA A 165 -11.07 -16.69 3.08
CA ALA A 165 -10.62 -15.52 2.34
C ALA A 165 -10.80 -15.85 0.86
N ASP A 166 -11.85 -15.30 0.25
CA ASP A 166 -12.22 -15.54 -1.14
C ASP A 166 -11.64 -14.41 -1.99
N TRP A 167 -10.60 -14.72 -2.76
CA TRP A 167 -9.84 -13.75 -3.56
C TRP A 167 -10.43 -13.63 -4.98
N GLY A 168 -10.74 -12.41 -5.39
CA GLY A 168 -11.22 -12.07 -6.72
C GLY A 168 -10.29 -11.08 -7.43
N ASP A 169 -10.68 -10.66 -8.63
CA ASP A 169 -10.00 -9.59 -9.35
C ASP A 169 -10.32 -8.23 -8.70
N GLY A 170 -9.33 -7.64 -8.03
CA GLY A 170 -9.41 -6.32 -7.38
C GLY A 170 -10.11 -6.29 -6.02
N VAL A 171 -10.46 -7.46 -5.47
CA VAL A 171 -11.25 -7.55 -4.24
C VAL A 171 -10.96 -8.83 -3.47
N VAL A 172 -11.04 -8.77 -2.14
CA VAL A 172 -11.01 -9.94 -1.26
C VAL A 172 -12.19 -9.91 -0.29
N LEU A 173 -12.88 -11.03 -0.21
CA LEU A 173 -13.95 -11.25 0.76
C LEU A 173 -13.42 -12.08 1.92
N VAL A 174 -13.38 -11.50 3.10
CA VAL A 174 -12.87 -12.16 4.31
C VAL A 174 -14.03 -12.47 5.24
N LYS A 175 -14.09 -13.71 5.72
CA LYS A 175 -15.12 -14.18 6.66
C LYS A 175 -14.48 -14.76 7.91
N GLY A 176 -15.24 -14.73 9.01
CA GLY A 176 -14.79 -15.33 10.24
C GLY A 176 -15.86 -15.43 11.32
N VAL A 177 -15.41 -15.79 12.51
CA VAL A 177 -16.22 -15.83 13.74
C VAL A 177 -15.55 -15.01 14.84
N ILE A 178 -16.35 -14.38 15.69
CA ILE A 178 -15.90 -13.70 16.92
C ILE A 178 -15.70 -14.74 18.02
N ARG A 179 -14.57 -14.67 18.75
CA ARG A 179 -14.29 -15.59 19.87
C ARG A 179 -14.94 -15.13 21.15
#